data_AF-A0A919K9B9-F1
#
_entry.id   AF-A0A919K9B9-F1
#
_cell.length_a   1.000
_cell.length_b   1.000
_cell.length_c   1.000
_cell.angle_alpha   90.00
_cell.angle_beta   90.00
_cell.angle_gamma   90.00
#
_symmetry.space_group_name_H-M   'P 1'
#
loop_
_entity.id
_entity.type
_entity.pdbx_description
1 polymer ?
#
loop_
_entity_poly.entity_id
_entity_poly.type
_entity_poly.pdbx_seq_one_letter_code
_entity_poly.pdbx_strand_id
1 'polypeptide(L)'
;MRRSVALRWIAAGATAAATGAIMLTLPQSPAMAADNLSLNGGADGSSKASGTSYGNVKDGNTGTYWAPNGSTGYVSVKWSSATSVSSAVIRTASGGGSISAWRVLNADNGSVLASGSGTPSTINFSSTSLKKLTFDITSASSAPRIAEFETYSSGGSTPTTGPTTGPTTGPTTGPTTPPPTSNPGTPTGQWPSSTGNVSISGTVNVSGTFDGGMKTYCCIGDGSQDESQDPMFKIANGGTLQNVILGSPAGDGVHCEGTCTIRNVWWNDIGEDAATFKGTGGGTSYVIGGGARNGSDKTFQHNGNGTVNISGFYLNGSGKLYRGCGNCTSSYTRHVKIDNVLVNNIDMLAGINSNWGDTATITRVTAIGGTIVACGKYTGVAKGSEPKYIGEGWNDANCKVNKSDITYR
;
A
#
# COMPACT_ATOMS: atom_id res chain seq x y z
N MET A 1 -12.37 84.53 18.17
CA MET A 1 -12.43 85.52 17.07
C MET A 1 -11.33 85.21 16.07
N ARG A 2 -11.67 85.27 14.78
CA ARG A 2 -10.95 84.69 13.63
C ARG A 2 -9.51 85.20 13.48
N ARG A 3 -8.59 84.32 13.08
CA ARG A 3 -7.59 84.60 12.03
C ARG A 3 -6.98 83.32 11.44
N SER A 4 -6.70 83.45 10.15
CA SER A 4 -6.45 82.45 9.12
C SER A 4 -5.10 81.74 9.24
N VAL A 5 -5.03 80.49 8.79
CA VAL A 5 -3.76 79.79 8.53
C VAL A 5 -3.69 79.43 7.05
N ALA A 6 -2.58 79.83 6.45
CA ALA A 6 -2.25 79.70 5.04
C ALA A 6 -1.86 78.28 4.63
N LEU A 7 -2.13 77.98 3.36
CA LEU A 7 -1.69 76.81 2.60
C LEU A 7 -0.17 76.58 2.72
N ARG A 8 0.22 75.32 2.97
CA ARG A 8 1.52 74.77 2.59
C ARG A 8 1.31 73.66 1.58
N TRP A 9 2.00 73.80 0.45
CA TRP A 9 2.22 72.79 -0.57
C TRP A 9 3.06 71.64 -0.01
N ILE A 10 2.61 70.40 -0.20
CA ILE A 10 3.49 69.21 -0.18
C ILE A 10 3.12 68.38 -1.41
N ALA A 11 4.12 68.21 -2.28
CA ALA A 11 4.09 67.28 -3.39
C ALA A 11 4.05 65.83 -2.86
N ALA A 12 3.13 65.03 -3.36
CA ALA A 12 3.15 63.58 -3.21
C ALA A 12 3.12 62.96 -4.61
N GLY A 13 4.11 62.10 -4.86
CA GLY A 13 4.45 61.55 -6.16
C GLY A 13 3.36 60.71 -6.80
N ALA A 14 3.36 60.74 -8.13
CA ALA A 14 2.60 59.86 -8.98
C ALA A 14 3.05 58.40 -8.77
N THR A 15 2.14 57.56 -8.30
CA THR A 15 2.30 56.11 -8.38
C THR A 15 1.45 55.62 -9.55
N ALA A 16 2.11 55.08 -10.56
CA ALA A 16 1.46 54.48 -11.72
C ALA A 16 0.68 53.23 -11.27
N ALA A 17 -0.64 53.25 -11.47
CA ALA A 17 -1.49 52.08 -11.26
C ALA A 17 -1.34 51.14 -12.46
N ALA A 18 -0.59 50.05 -12.28
CA ALA A 18 -0.64 48.91 -13.18
C ALA A 18 -1.93 48.13 -12.88
N THR A 19 -2.90 48.20 -13.78
CA THR A 19 -4.11 47.37 -13.77
C THR A 19 -3.72 45.91 -14.02
N GLY A 20 -3.47 45.16 -12.95
CA GLY A 20 -3.39 43.71 -12.98
C GLY A 20 -4.78 43.13 -13.26
N ALA A 21 -4.95 42.53 -14.43
CA ALA A 21 -6.12 41.72 -14.73
C ALA A 21 -6.19 40.57 -13.72
N ILE A 22 -7.24 40.55 -12.91
CA ILE A 22 -7.60 39.42 -12.07
C ILE A 22 -8.06 38.31 -13.03
N MET A 23 -7.15 37.42 -13.41
CA MET A 23 -7.51 36.09 -13.90
C MET A 23 -8.20 35.37 -12.74
N LEU A 24 -9.53 35.37 -12.76
CA LEU A 24 -10.33 34.53 -11.90
C LEU A 24 -10.07 33.08 -12.32
N THR A 25 -9.10 32.44 -11.68
CA THR A 25 -8.87 30.99 -11.83
C THR A 25 -10.11 30.29 -11.29
N LEU A 26 -10.94 29.78 -12.20
CA LEU A 26 -11.99 28.83 -11.87
C LEU A 26 -11.36 27.68 -11.05
N PRO A 27 -12.02 27.18 -9.99
CA PRO A 27 -11.55 25.99 -9.31
C PRO A 27 -11.47 24.87 -10.33
N GLN A 28 -10.26 24.44 -10.63
CA GLN A 28 -10.00 23.23 -11.39
C GLN A 28 -10.71 22.09 -10.65
N SER A 29 -11.59 21.40 -11.37
CA SER A 29 -12.36 20.27 -10.86
C SER A 29 -11.43 19.28 -10.15
N PRO A 30 -11.83 18.68 -9.01
CA PRO A 30 -11.01 17.65 -8.38
C PRO A 30 -10.76 16.56 -9.43
N ALA A 31 -9.49 16.27 -9.70
CA ALA A 31 -9.09 15.20 -10.60
C ALA A 31 -9.82 13.92 -10.17
N MET A 32 -10.83 13.55 -10.95
CA MET A 32 -11.50 12.26 -10.82
C MET A 32 -10.46 11.17 -11.13
N ALA A 33 -10.69 9.97 -10.60
CA ALA A 33 -9.88 8.77 -10.80
C ALA A 33 -9.13 8.77 -12.14
N ALA A 34 -7.81 8.55 -12.13
CA ALA A 34 -6.97 8.50 -13.33
C ALA A 34 -7.71 7.83 -14.50
N ASP A 35 -7.78 8.51 -15.66
CA ASP A 35 -8.60 8.06 -16.80
C ASP A 35 -8.19 6.64 -17.23
N ASN A 36 -9.02 5.64 -16.92
CA ASN A 36 -8.87 4.29 -17.44
C ASN A 36 -9.04 4.33 -18.97
N LEU A 37 -7.92 4.27 -19.69
CA LEU A 37 -7.87 4.43 -21.14
C LEU A 37 -8.52 3.26 -21.88
N SER A 38 -8.75 2.13 -21.20
CA SER A 38 -9.43 0.97 -21.78
C SER A 38 -10.92 1.21 -22.03
N LEU A 39 -11.58 2.06 -21.23
CA LEU A 39 -13.02 2.32 -21.33
C LEU A 39 -13.42 2.90 -22.70
N ASN A 40 -12.51 3.67 -23.32
CA ASN A 40 -12.72 4.30 -24.62
C ASN A 40 -12.15 3.47 -25.78
N GLY A 41 -11.58 2.28 -25.51
CA GLY A 41 -11.00 1.39 -26.50
C GLY A 41 -11.97 0.32 -27.03
N GLY A 42 -11.55 -0.37 -28.09
CA GLY A 42 -12.10 -1.66 -28.48
C GLY A 42 -11.44 -2.81 -27.72
N ALA A 43 -12.02 -4.01 -27.80
CA ALA A 43 -11.42 -5.22 -27.25
C ALA A 43 -11.53 -6.39 -28.23
N ASP A 44 -10.53 -7.27 -28.24
CA ASP A 44 -10.54 -8.54 -28.95
C ASP A 44 -9.69 -9.58 -28.19
N GLY A 45 -9.60 -10.81 -28.70
CA GLY A 45 -8.85 -11.87 -28.03
C GLY A 45 -8.71 -13.11 -28.88
N SER A 46 -8.18 -14.15 -28.26
CA SER A 46 -7.96 -15.47 -28.85
C SER A 46 -9.29 -16.22 -29.07
N SER A 47 -9.76 -16.88 -28.01
CA SER A 47 -11.00 -17.64 -27.93
C SER A 47 -11.92 -17.05 -26.87
N LYS A 48 -13.17 -17.50 -26.85
CA LYS A 48 -14.19 -16.95 -25.97
C LYS A 48 -15.21 -18.00 -25.55
N ALA A 49 -15.26 -18.27 -24.24
CA ALA A 49 -16.24 -19.16 -23.65
C ALA A 49 -17.67 -18.65 -23.85
N SER A 50 -18.64 -19.57 -23.93
CA SER A 50 -20.06 -19.23 -24.07
C SER A 50 -20.52 -18.32 -22.93
N GLY A 51 -21.34 -17.32 -23.25
CA GLY A 51 -21.85 -16.35 -22.28
C GLY A 51 -20.88 -15.23 -21.89
N THR A 52 -19.67 -15.17 -22.48
CA THR A 52 -18.70 -14.10 -22.23
C THR A 52 -18.52 -13.18 -23.44
N SER A 53 -17.91 -12.00 -23.25
CA SER A 53 -17.59 -11.03 -24.32
C SER A 53 -16.19 -10.47 -24.14
N TYR A 54 -15.46 -10.22 -25.24
CA TYR A 54 -14.22 -9.44 -25.17
C TYR A 54 -14.47 -8.04 -24.62
N GLY A 55 -15.64 -7.47 -24.92
CA GLY A 55 -16.01 -6.13 -24.43
C GLY A 55 -16.17 -6.02 -22.92
N ASN A 56 -16.29 -7.16 -22.21
CA ASN A 56 -16.46 -7.17 -20.76
C ASN A 56 -15.20 -6.70 -20.03
N VAL A 57 -14.00 -6.88 -20.59
CA VAL A 57 -12.75 -6.48 -19.90
C VAL A 57 -12.54 -4.95 -19.82
N LYS A 58 -13.49 -4.16 -20.28
CA LYS A 58 -13.35 -2.70 -20.42
C LYS A 58 -14.70 -1.99 -20.33
N ASP A 59 -15.67 -2.60 -19.66
CA ASP A 59 -16.99 -2.01 -19.45
C ASP A 59 -17.11 -1.36 -18.06
N GLY A 60 -16.09 -1.48 -17.20
CA GLY A 60 -16.07 -0.92 -15.86
C GLY A 60 -16.95 -1.70 -14.87
N ASN A 61 -17.42 -2.89 -15.25
CA ASN A 61 -18.28 -3.74 -14.46
C ASN A 61 -17.57 -5.04 -14.07
N THR A 62 -17.09 -5.10 -12.81
CA THR A 62 -16.43 -6.29 -12.28
C THR A 62 -17.34 -7.53 -12.13
N GLY A 63 -18.62 -7.42 -12.43
CA GLY A 63 -19.58 -8.53 -12.47
C GLY A 63 -19.67 -9.26 -13.82
N THR A 64 -19.20 -8.64 -14.91
CA THR A 64 -19.04 -9.30 -16.22
C THR A 64 -17.60 -9.75 -16.40
N TYR A 65 -17.33 -10.66 -17.34
CA TYR A 65 -15.97 -11.11 -17.62
C TYR A 65 -15.81 -11.69 -19.02
N TRP A 66 -14.57 -11.67 -19.51
CA TRP A 66 -14.11 -12.53 -20.58
C TRP A 66 -13.47 -13.80 -20.00
N ALA A 67 -13.65 -14.94 -20.67
CA ALA A 67 -12.88 -16.15 -20.39
C ALA A 67 -12.50 -16.85 -21.72
N PRO A 68 -11.28 -17.40 -21.84
CA PRO A 68 -10.92 -18.25 -22.98
C PRO A 68 -11.60 -19.62 -22.89
N ASN A 69 -11.55 -20.40 -23.98
CA ASN A 69 -12.14 -21.76 -24.03
C ASN A 69 -11.36 -22.81 -23.20
N GLY A 70 -10.13 -22.50 -22.78
CA GLY A 70 -9.27 -23.40 -22.03
C GLY A 70 -8.47 -22.66 -20.96
N SER A 71 -7.45 -23.30 -20.39
CA SER A 71 -6.59 -22.71 -19.35
C SER A 71 -5.62 -21.62 -19.84
N THR A 72 -5.56 -21.38 -21.15
CA THR A 72 -4.69 -20.38 -21.76
C THR A 72 -5.46 -19.56 -22.79
N GLY A 73 -4.95 -18.37 -23.10
CA GLY A 73 -5.50 -17.49 -24.11
C GLY A 73 -5.19 -16.04 -23.81
N TYR A 74 -5.39 -15.18 -24.79
CA TYR A 74 -5.17 -13.76 -24.65
C TYR A 74 -6.43 -12.93 -24.86
N VAL A 75 -6.45 -11.76 -24.22
CA VAL A 75 -7.40 -10.67 -24.43
C VAL A 75 -6.63 -9.36 -24.60
N SER A 76 -7.15 -8.45 -25.42
CA SER A 76 -6.49 -7.19 -25.76
C SER A 76 -7.45 -6.02 -25.65
N VAL A 77 -6.90 -4.86 -25.30
CA VAL A 77 -7.52 -3.55 -25.53
C VAL A 77 -6.84 -2.87 -26.71
N LYS A 78 -7.61 -2.14 -27.51
CA LYS A 78 -7.12 -1.47 -28.74
C LYS A 78 -7.72 -0.11 -28.96
N TRP A 79 -6.95 0.80 -29.55
CA TRP A 79 -7.34 2.17 -29.83
C TRP A 79 -7.25 2.46 -31.34
N SER A 80 -8.01 3.46 -31.79
CA SER A 80 -8.04 3.87 -33.20
C SER A 80 -6.75 4.57 -33.64
N SER A 81 -6.02 5.17 -32.70
CA SER A 81 -4.70 5.77 -32.87
C SER A 81 -3.74 5.24 -31.81
N ALA A 82 -2.44 5.49 -31.98
CA ALA A 82 -1.44 5.06 -31.00
C ALA A 82 -1.67 5.80 -29.67
N THR A 83 -1.81 5.04 -28.58
CA THR A 83 -2.04 5.55 -27.24
C THR A 83 -0.83 5.22 -26.37
N SER A 84 -0.35 6.21 -25.61
CA SER A 84 0.77 6.00 -24.69
C SER A 84 0.27 5.40 -23.38
N VAL A 85 0.71 4.18 -23.10
CA VAL A 85 0.37 3.44 -21.88
C VAL A 85 1.65 3.01 -21.16
N SER A 86 1.62 3.01 -19.84
CA SER A 86 2.75 2.58 -18.99
C SER A 86 2.36 1.53 -17.94
N SER A 87 1.06 1.29 -17.78
CA SER A 87 0.56 0.28 -16.85
C SER A 87 -0.74 -0.35 -17.34
N ALA A 88 -0.99 -1.56 -16.83
CA ALA A 88 -2.20 -2.33 -17.01
C ALA A 88 -2.67 -2.87 -15.65
N VAL A 89 -3.97 -2.84 -15.36
CA VAL A 89 -4.55 -3.50 -14.19
C VAL A 89 -5.46 -4.62 -14.66
N ILE A 90 -5.19 -5.83 -14.20
CA ILE A 90 -6.00 -7.02 -14.50
C ILE A 90 -6.86 -7.33 -13.27
N ARG A 91 -8.19 -7.26 -13.44
CA ARG A 91 -9.13 -7.72 -12.41
C ARG A 91 -9.70 -9.06 -12.84
N THR A 92 -9.71 -10.03 -11.93
CA THR A 92 -10.31 -11.34 -12.18
C THR A 92 -11.67 -11.47 -11.53
N ALA A 93 -12.63 -12.12 -12.20
CA ALA A 93 -13.91 -12.50 -11.59
C ALA A 93 -13.79 -13.83 -10.83
N SER A 94 -14.68 -14.03 -9.85
CA SER A 94 -14.74 -15.28 -9.09
C SER A 94 -15.16 -16.48 -9.96
N GLY A 95 -14.76 -17.69 -9.54
CA GLY A 95 -15.11 -18.93 -10.23
C GLY A 95 -14.35 -19.23 -11.53
N GLY A 96 -13.29 -18.47 -11.83
CA GLY A 96 -12.34 -18.77 -12.89
C GLY A 96 -11.12 -19.56 -12.39
N GLY A 97 -10.35 -20.11 -13.34
CA GLY A 97 -9.06 -20.75 -13.05
C GLY A 97 -8.01 -19.76 -12.53
N SER A 98 -7.13 -20.25 -11.68
CA SER A 98 -6.01 -19.48 -11.12
C SER A 98 -4.92 -19.34 -12.16
N ILE A 99 -4.58 -18.10 -12.54
CA ILE A 99 -3.50 -17.82 -13.48
C ILE A 99 -2.17 -18.09 -12.79
N SER A 100 -1.31 -18.86 -13.42
CA SER A 100 0.03 -19.20 -12.93
C SER A 100 1.14 -18.59 -13.77
N ALA A 101 0.90 -18.25 -15.04
CA ALA A 101 1.85 -17.54 -15.89
C ALA A 101 1.15 -16.67 -16.96
N TRP A 102 1.74 -15.52 -17.25
CA TRP A 102 1.21 -14.54 -18.20
C TRP A 102 2.30 -13.65 -18.78
N ARG A 103 1.98 -12.95 -19.87
CA ARG A 103 2.78 -11.86 -20.44
C ARG A 103 1.90 -10.76 -21.02
N VAL A 104 2.41 -9.53 -21.00
CA VAL A 104 1.82 -8.38 -21.69
C VAL A 104 2.64 -8.08 -22.93
N LEU A 105 1.96 -7.95 -24.07
CA LEU A 105 2.59 -7.75 -25.37
C LEU A 105 2.17 -6.41 -25.96
N ASN A 106 3.11 -5.76 -26.65
CA ASN A 106 2.78 -4.80 -27.68
C ASN A 106 2.35 -5.59 -28.92
N ALA A 107 1.06 -5.58 -29.24
CA ALA A 107 0.55 -6.39 -30.35
C ALA A 107 0.83 -5.77 -31.72
N ASP A 108 1.31 -4.52 -31.80
CA ASP A 108 1.68 -3.90 -33.06
C ASP A 108 2.97 -4.49 -33.63
N ASN A 109 3.88 -4.97 -32.76
CA ASN A 109 5.19 -5.48 -33.16
C ASN A 109 5.61 -6.80 -32.48
N GLY A 110 4.79 -7.33 -31.57
CA GLY A 110 5.00 -8.60 -30.88
C GLY A 110 5.98 -8.56 -29.71
N SER A 111 6.46 -7.38 -29.28
CA SER A 111 7.39 -7.29 -28.15
C SER A 111 6.71 -7.64 -26.82
N VAL A 112 7.43 -8.34 -25.94
CA VAL A 112 6.99 -8.57 -24.56
C VAL A 112 7.32 -7.33 -23.74
N LEU A 113 6.30 -6.65 -23.24
CA LEU A 113 6.44 -5.47 -22.39
C LEU A 113 6.62 -5.85 -20.92
N ALA A 114 5.95 -6.91 -20.49
CA ALA A 114 6.07 -7.48 -19.15
C ALA A 114 5.71 -8.96 -19.17
N SER A 115 6.18 -9.71 -18.18
CA SER A 115 5.73 -11.08 -17.93
C SER A 115 5.73 -11.37 -16.44
N GLY A 116 4.97 -12.38 -16.03
CA GLY A 116 4.88 -12.73 -14.62
C GLY A 116 4.27 -14.09 -14.38
N SER A 117 4.29 -14.46 -13.10
CA SER A 117 3.67 -15.67 -12.58
C SER A 117 2.62 -15.31 -11.53
N GLY A 118 1.67 -16.22 -11.29
CA GLY A 118 0.52 -15.99 -10.41
C GLY A 118 -0.54 -15.04 -11.00
N THR A 119 -1.61 -14.80 -10.25
CA THR A 119 -2.69 -13.89 -10.65
C THR A 119 -2.19 -12.44 -10.65
N PRO A 120 -2.20 -11.73 -11.79
CA PRO A 120 -1.73 -10.35 -11.86
C PRO A 120 -2.74 -9.39 -11.21
N SER A 121 -2.22 -8.34 -10.57
CA SER A 121 -2.98 -7.15 -10.18
C SER A 121 -2.60 -5.98 -11.11
N THR A 122 -1.55 -5.23 -10.77
CA THR A 122 -1.00 -4.18 -11.63
C THR A 122 0.28 -4.66 -12.31
N ILE A 123 0.34 -4.46 -13.62
CA ILE A 123 1.46 -4.80 -14.49
C ILE A 123 2.01 -3.50 -15.06
N ASN A 124 3.32 -3.33 -14.99
CA ASN A 124 3.94 -2.09 -15.42
C ASN A 124 5.09 -2.35 -16.35
N PHE A 125 5.27 -1.40 -17.25
CA PHE A 125 6.22 -1.49 -18.34
C PHE A 125 6.63 -0.08 -18.75
N SER A 126 7.74 0.03 -19.47
CA SER A 126 8.18 1.32 -20.01
C SER A 126 7.05 1.95 -20.82
N SER A 127 6.82 3.26 -20.65
CA SER A 127 5.79 3.97 -21.41
C SER A 127 5.95 3.69 -22.90
N THR A 128 4.92 3.09 -23.50
CA THR A 128 4.95 2.61 -24.87
C THR A 128 3.74 3.16 -25.60
N SER A 129 3.98 3.78 -26.75
CA SER A 129 2.93 4.23 -27.67
C SER A 129 2.58 3.09 -28.62
N LEU A 130 1.35 2.62 -28.57
CA LEU A 130 0.87 1.43 -29.30
C LEU A 130 -0.64 1.53 -29.55
N LYS A 131 -1.13 0.83 -30.58
CA LYS A 131 -2.57 0.75 -30.90
C LYS A 131 -3.24 -0.43 -30.23
N LYS A 132 -2.51 -1.46 -29.81
CA LYS A 132 -3.08 -2.65 -29.18
C LYS A 132 -2.18 -3.28 -28.11
N LEU A 133 -2.69 -3.38 -26.89
CA LEU A 133 -2.04 -4.02 -25.75
C LEU A 133 -2.70 -5.37 -25.49
N THR A 134 -1.91 -6.45 -25.41
CA THR A 134 -2.43 -7.80 -25.20
C THR A 134 -1.99 -8.35 -23.85
N PHE A 135 -2.93 -8.87 -23.07
CA PHE A 135 -2.69 -9.70 -21.90
C PHE A 135 -2.84 -11.17 -22.31
N ASP A 136 -1.72 -11.89 -22.33
CA ASP A 136 -1.61 -13.26 -22.79
C ASP A 136 -1.37 -14.21 -21.61
N ILE A 137 -2.35 -15.08 -21.35
CA ILE A 137 -2.33 -16.06 -20.27
C ILE A 137 -1.70 -17.34 -20.80
N THR A 138 -0.49 -17.64 -20.35
CA THR A 138 0.31 -18.77 -20.81
C THR A 138 0.16 -20.01 -19.93
N SER A 139 -0.36 -19.86 -18.70
CA SER A 139 -0.72 -20.98 -17.84
C SER A 139 -1.78 -20.59 -16.79
N ALA A 140 -2.77 -21.46 -16.59
CA ALA A 140 -3.74 -21.39 -15.50
C ALA A 140 -4.26 -22.79 -15.12
N SER A 141 -4.89 -22.93 -13.96
CA SER A 141 -5.46 -24.22 -13.51
C SER A 141 -6.73 -24.66 -14.26
N SER A 142 -7.48 -23.70 -14.81
CA SER A 142 -8.64 -23.88 -15.68
C SER A 142 -8.91 -22.56 -16.41
N ALA A 143 -10.04 -22.40 -17.12
CA ALA A 143 -10.35 -21.16 -17.82
C ALA A 143 -10.43 -19.94 -16.87
N PRO A 144 -9.49 -18.98 -16.94
CA PRO A 144 -9.52 -17.80 -16.10
C PRO A 144 -10.64 -16.85 -16.53
N ARG A 145 -11.13 -16.04 -15.60
CA ARG A 145 -12.16 -15.02 -15.86
C ARG A 145 -11.56 -13.64 -15.63
N ILE A 146 -11.38 -12.87 -16.70
CA ILE A 146 -10.89 -11.50 -16.64
C ILE A 146 -12.09 -10.57 -16.64
N ALA A 147 -12.30 -9.88 -15.53
CA ALA A 147 -13.36 -8.90 -15.35
C ALA A 147 -12.96 -7.56 -15.96
N GLU A 148 -11.74 -7.08 -15.70
CA GLU A 148 -11.24 -5.82 -16.26
C GLU A 148 -9.78 -5.94 -16.73
N PHE A 149 -9.46 -5.22 -17.79
CA PHE A 149 -8.13 -4.95 -18.31
C PHE A 149 -8.01 -3.43 -18.47
N GLU A 150 -7.73 -2.76 -17.35
CA GLU A 150 -7.61 -1.30 -17.27
C GLU A 150 -6.21 -0.86 -17.74
N THR A 151 -6.09 0.30 -18.35
CA THR A 151 -4.80 0.83 -18.84
C THR A 151 -4.66 2.31 -18.55
N TYR A 152 -3.44 2.78 -18.32
CA TYR A 152 -3.18 4.16 -17.88
C TYR A 152 -1.92 4.75 -18.53
N SER A 153 -1.97 6.05 -18.84
CA SER A 153 -0.83 6.85 -19.29
C SER A 153 -0.07 7.44 -18.09
N SER A 154 1.23 7.69 -18.26
CA SER A 154 2.06 8.32 -17.23
C SER A 154 1.55 9.74 -16.92
N GLY A 155 0.93 9.92 -15.75
CA GLY A 155 0.27 11.17 -15.34
C GLY A 155 -0.91 10.96 -14.39
N GLY A 156 -1.47 9.75 -14.35
CA GLY A 156 -2.25 9.27 -13.21
C GLY A 156 -1.33 8.57 -12.22
N SER A 157 -1.28 9.04 -10.97
CA SER A 157 -0.46 8.41 -9.94
C SER A 157 -0.93 6.99 -9.64
N THR A 158 0.07 6.09 -9.54
CA THR A 158 0.13 4.70 -9.01
C THR A 158 -0.21 3.50 -9.92
N PRO A 159 0.45 2.32 -9.76
CA PRO A 159 1.87 2.03 -9.40
C PRO A 159 2.62 1.07 -10.36
N THR A 160 3.93 1.31 -10.60
CA THR A 160 4.98 0.48 -11.26
C THR A 160 5.23 -0.92 -10.59
N THR A 161 5.85 -1.97 -11.14
CA THR A 161 7.28 -2.37 -11.12
C THR A 161 7.54 -3.40 -12.23
N GLY A 162 8.69 -3.27 -12.90
CA GLY A 162 9.30 -4.32 -13.74
C GLY A 162 10.10 -5.35 -12.93
N PRO A 163 10.82 -6.28 -13.59
CA PRO A 163 12.27 -6.09 -13.70
C PRO A 163 12.94 -6.54 -15.02
N THR A 164 14.21 -6.17 -15.08
CA THR A 164 15.27 -6.17 -16.10
C THR A 164 15.66 -7.54 -16.71
N THR A 165 16.27 -7.51 -17.91
CA THR A 165 16.73 -8.62 -18.77
C THR A 165 18.14 -9.18 -18.47
N GLY A 166 18.26 -10.53 -18.35
CA GLY A 166 19.28 -11.51 -18.87
C GLY A 166 20.79 -11.45 -18.50
N PRO A 167 21.63 -12.51 -18.76
CA PRO A 167 21.40 -13.84 -19.40
C PRO A 167 21.98 -15.13 -18.71
N THR A 168 21.46 -16.29 -19.19
CA THR A 168 21.79 -17.75 -19.20
C THR A 168 23.04 -18.41 -18.54
N THR A 169 22.86 -19.56 -17.84
CA THR A 169 23.27 -20.96 -18.19
C THR A 169 23.31 -21.95 -16.99
N GLY A 170 22.81 -23.19 -17.18
CA GLY A 170 23.26 -24.40 -16.44
C GLY A 170 22.35 -24.99 -15.33
N PRO A 171 22.03 -26.32 -15.34
CA PRO A 171 21.11 -26.95 -14.39
C PRO A 171 21.83 -27.55 -13.17
N THR A 172 21.29 -27.32 -11.96
CA THR A 172 21.62 -28.17 -10.80
C THR A 172 20.38 -28.36 -9.93
N THR A 173 20.18 -29.61 -9.55
CA THR A 173 18.98 -30.19 -8.93
C THR A 173 18.96 -29.99 -7.40
N GLY A 174 17.85 -29.41 -6.90
CA GLY A 174 17.26 -29.67 -5.57
C GLY A 174 17.50 -28.61 -4.47
N PRO A 175 16.69 -28.57 -3.39
CA PRO A 175 15.34 -29.11 -3.21
C PRO A 175 14.26 -28.00 -3.24
N THR A 176 13.08 -28.37 -3.74
CA THR A 176 11.86 -27.56 -3.76
C THR A 176 11.39 -27.22 -2.36
N THR A 177 11.42 -25.93 -2.01
CA THR A 177 10.58 -25.40 -0.92
C THR A 177 9.25 -24.97 -1.54
N PRO A 178 8.10 -25.51 -1.10
CA PRO A 178 6.81 -25.06 -1.60
C PRO A 178 6.60 -23.57 -1.27
N PRO A 179 6.01 -22.76 -2.15
CA PRO A 179 5.59 -21.41 -1.78
C PRO A 179 4.47 -21.52 -0.73
N PRO A 180 4.59 -20.94 0.47
CA PRO A 180 3.49 -20.99 1.43
C PRO A 180 2.43 -19.97 1.04
N THR A 181 1.25 -20.47 0.68
CA THR A 181 -0.02 -19.74 0.62
C THR A 181 -0.77 -19.79 1.97
N SER A 182 -0.12 -20.17 3.08
CA SER A 182 -0.78 -20.39 4.36
C SER A 182 -0.71 -19.17 5.28
N ASN A 183 -1.81 -18.93 6.00
CA ASN A 183 -1.86 -18.24 7.29
C ASN A 183 -0.51 -18.38 8.04
N PRO A 184 0.16 -17.29 8.47
CA PRO A 184 1.39 -17.40 9.23
C PRO A 184 1.07 -18.28 10.44
N GLY A 185 1.82 -19.36 10.62
CA GLY A 185 1.68 -20.21 11.81
C GLY A 185 1.81 -19.37 13.09
N THR A 186 1.56 -19.96 14.25
CA THR A 186 1.74 -19.23 15.52
C THR A 186 3.16 -18.64 15.59
N PRO A 187 3.30 -17.31 15.78
CA PRO A 187 4.62 -16.69 15.86
C PRO A 187 5.40 -17.27 17.04
N THR A 188 6.64 -17.68 16.77
CA THR A 188 7.50 -18.40 17.75
C THR A 188 8.53 -17.50 18.43
N GLY A 189 8.64 -16.25 18.00
CA GLY A 189 9.70 -15.33 18.40
C GLY A 189 11.07 -15.61 17.77
N GLN A 190 11.17 -16.62 16.88
CA GLN A 190 12.41 -16.94 16.19
C GLN A 190 12.68 -15.93 15.08
N TRP A 191 13.85 -15.29 15.15
CA TRP A 191 14.30 -14.34 14.14
C TRP A 191 14.88 -15.08 12.92
N PRO A 192 14.59 -14.66 11.68
CA PRO A 192 15.17 -15.28 10.50
C PRO A 192 16.65 -14.93 10.36
N SER A 193 17.38 -15.80 9.65
CA SER A 193 18.72 -15.49 9.17
C SER A 193 18.66 -14.67 7.89
N SER A 194 19.53 -13.68 7.79
CA SER A 194 19.71 -12.89 6.57
C SER A 194 20.39 -13.71 5.48
N THR A 195 19.89 -13.62 4.24
CA THR A 195 20.49 -14.27 3.06
C THR A 195 21.54 -13.41 2.35
N GLY A 196 21.76 -12.18 2.84
CA GLY A 196 22.71 -11.22 2.28
C GLY A 196 22.36 -9.79 2.67
N ASN A 197 23.29 -8.85 2.44
CA ASN A 197 23.08 -7.44 2.77
C ASN A 197 22.91 -6.60 1.49
N VAL A 198 22.06 -5.59 1.55
CA VAL A 198 21.81 -4.62 0.48
C VAL A 198 21.90 -3.21 1.05
N SER A 199 22.86 -2.44 0.55
CA SER A 199 22.96 -1.01 0.86
C SER A 199 22.00 -0.22 -0.02
N ILE A 200 21.09 0.55 0.59
CA ILE A 200 20.20 1.50 -0.10
C ILE A 200 20.69 2.92 0.16
N SER A 201 20.64 3.77 -0.85
CA SER A 201 21.09 5.17 -0.79
C SER A 201 19.93 6.17 -0.62
N GLY A 202 18.72 5.68 -0.37
CA GLY A 202 17.48 6.45 -0.31
C GLY A 202 16.26 5.54 -0.36
N THR A 203 15.07 6.13 -0.24
CA THR A 203 13.79 5.39 -0.20
C THR A 203 13.60 4.52 -1.43
N VAL A 204 13.34 3.24 -1.20
CA VAL A 204 12.97 2.28 -2.24
C VAL A 204 11.48 2.36 -2.49
N ASN A 205 11.10 2.82 -3.68
CA ASN A 205 9.69 2.85 -4.10
C ASN A 205 9.25 1.45 -4.50
N VAL A 206 8.31 0.89 -3.73
CA VAL A 206 7.69 -0.40 -3.99
C VAL A 206 6.35 -0.18 -4.63
N SER A 207 6.21 -0.79 -5.79
CA SER A 207 4.97 -0.81 -6.52
C SER A 207 4.81 -2.28 -7.00
N GLY A 208 3.61 -2.82 -7.20
CA GLY A 208 3.45 -4.27 -7.38
C GLY A 208 3.97 -5.09 -6.17
N THR A 209 4.78 -6.13 -6.39
CA THR A 209 5.41 -6.92 -5.30
C THR A 209 6.92 -6.77 -5.32
N PHE A 210 7.50 -6.37 -4.20
CA PHE A 210 8.93 -6.43 -3.93
C PHE A 210 9.23 -7.60 -2.99
N ASP A 211 9.98 -8.58 -3.49
CA ASP A 211 10.51 -9.67 -2.67
C ASP A 211 11.99 -9.44 -2.38
N GLY A 212 12.32 -9.23 -1.11
CA GLY A 212 13.69 -9.00 -0.66
C GLY A 212 14.55 -10.25 -0.53
N GLY A 213 13.98 -11.45 -0.73
CA GLY A 213 14.70 -12.72 -0.64
C GLY A 213 15.27 -13.01 0.75
N MET A 214 14.70 -12.43 1.81
CA MET A 214 15.21 -12.42 3.19
C MET A 214 16.59 -11.77 3.36
N LYS A 215 16.92 -10.81 2.49
CA LYS A 215 18.12 -9.97 2.67
C LYS A 215 17.89 -8.86 3.68
N THR A 216 18.98 -8.40 4.29
CA THR A 216 18.99 -7.21 5.13
C THR A 216 19.23 -5.96 4.30
N TYR A 217 18.28 -5.04 4.33
CA TYR A 217 18.35 -3.74 3.68
C TYR A 217 18.72 -2.69 4.71
N CYS A 218 19.64 -1.80 4.38
CA CYS A 218 20.20 -0.78 5.26
C CYS A 218 20.88 0.29 4.39
N CYS A 219 21.06 1.54 4.76
CA CYS A 219 20.66 2.21 5.98
C CYS A 219 20.18 3.61 5.57
N ILE A 220 19.07 4.09 6.16
CA ILE A 220 18.57 5.46 5.97
C ILE A 220 18.39 6.10 7.35
N GLY A 221 18.64 7.40 7.44
CA GLY A 221 18.54 8.15 8.69
C GLY A 221 19.78 8.02 9.57
N ASP A 222 19.69 8.56 10.77
CA ASP A 222 20.75 8.59 11.79
C ASP A 222 20.42 7.75 13.03
N GLY A 223 19.25 7.11 13.05
CA GLY A 223 18.76 6.32 14.18
C GLY A 223 18.06 7.15 15.27
N SER A 224 17.81 8.45 15.04
CA SER A 224 17.02 9.29 15.93
C SER A 224 15.51 8.96 15.86
N GLN A 225 14.72 9.58 16.74
CA GLN A 225 13.24 9.55 16.75
C GLN A 225 12.63 10.79 16.05
N ASP A 226 13.36 11.42 15.13
CA ASP A 226 12.88 12.63 14.45
C ASP A 226 11.77 12.31 13.44
N GLU A 227 10.61 12.98 13.57
CA GLU A 227 9.37 12.78 12.77
C GLU A 227 9.46 13.20 11.28
N SER A 228 10.68 13.43 10.77
CA SER A 228 10.94 13.89 9.41
C SER A 228 11.94 13.01 8.66
N GLN A 229 12.25 11.83 9.20
CA GLN A 229 13.12 10.86 8.52
C GLN A 229 12.44 10.26 7.29
N ASP A 230 13.25 9.98 6.26
CA ASP A 230 12.77 9.28 5.08
C ASP A 230 12.51 7.79 5.39
N PRO A 231 11.43 7.19 4.86
CA PRO A 231 11.21 5.76 4.98
C PRO A 231 12.21 4.97 4.14
N MET A 232 12.56 3.76 4.57
CA MET A 232 13.32 2.80 3.77
C MET A 232 12.56 2.33 2.54
N PHE A 233 11.27 2.04 2.71
CA PHE A 233 10.41 1.59 1.63
C PHE A 233 9.13 2.41 1.58
N LYS A 234 8.75 2.83 0.37
CA LYS A 234 7.49 3.50 0.11
C LYS A 234 6.64 2.62 -0.79
N ILE A 235 5.64 1.96 -0.20
CA ILE A 235 4.73 1.05 -0.86
C ILE A 235 3.53 1.83 -1.39
N ALA A 236 3.39 1.82 -2.70
CA ALA A 236 2.22 2.35 -3.37
C ALA A 236 0.94 1.57 -3.04
N ASN A 237 -0.23 2.17 -3.32
CA ASN A 237 -1.51 1.49 -3.19
C ASN A 237 -1.55 0.14 -3.95
N GLY A 238 -2.01 -0.91 -3.28
CA GLY A 238 -2.03 -2.29 -3.76
C GLY A 238 -0.66 -3.01 -3.71
N GLY A 239 0.42 -2.33 -3.33
CA GLY A 239 1.76 -2.87 -3.32
C GLY A 239 2.00 -3.89 -2.19
N THR A 240 2.97 -4.77 -2.40
CA THR A 240 3.43 -5.79 -1.44
C THR A 240 4.92 -5.67 -1.22
N LEU A 241 5.34 -5.54 0.04
CA LEU A 241 6.72 -5.74 0.49
C LEU A 241 6.79 -7.09 1.18
N GLN A 242 7.67 -7.98 0.74
CA GLN A 242 7.81 -9.30 1.36
C GLN A 242 9.23 -9.79 1.51
N ASN A 243 9.44 -10.63 2.52
CA ASN A 243 10.72 -11.29 2.79
C ASN A 243 11.89 -10.29 2.87
N VAL A 244 11.73 -9.26 3.70
CA VAL A 244 12.74 -8.21 3.88
C VAL A 244 13.12 -8.16 5.35
N ILE A 245 14.43 -8.01 5.62
CA ILE A 245 14.91 -7.62 6.94
C ILE A 245 15.35 -6.15 6.84
N LEU A 246 14.78 -5.26 7.63
CA LEU A 246 15.24 -3.89 7.80
C LEU A 246 16.34 -3.89 8.87
N GLY A 247 17.54 -3.47 8.46
CA GLY A 247 18.66 -3.21 9.35
C GLY A 247 18.51 -1.88 10.08
N SER A 248 19.55 -1.48 10.81
CA SER A 248 19.61 -0.20 11.54
C SER A 248 20.75 0.66 10.99
N PRO A 249 20.56 1.99 10.83
CA PRO A 249 19.32 2.74 11.05
C PRO A 249 18.25 2.49 9.97
N ALA A 250 16.99 2.52 10.41
CA ALA A 250 15.81 2.17 9.62
C ALA A 250 14.93 3.37 9.20
N GLY A 251 15.37 4.61 9.44
CA GLY A 251 14.58 5.82 9.18
C GLY A 251 13.16 5.74 9.78
N ASP A 252 12.18 6.25 9.04
CA ASP A 252 10.75 6.07 9.33
C ASP A 252 10.18 4.78 8.66
N GLY A 253 10.97 3.71 8.73
CA GLY A 253 10.58 2.34 8.38
C GLY A 253 9.96 2.18 6.99
N VAL A 254 8.68 1.79 6.96
CA VAL A 254 7.93 1.49 5.73
C VAL A 254 6.68 2.36 5.63
N HIS A 255 6.51 3.10 4.54
CA HIS A 255 5.29 3.88 4.28
C HIS A 255 4.35 3.16 3.33
N CYS A 256 3.08 3.06 3.71
CA CYS A 256 2.02 2.62 2.81
C CYS A 256 1.18 3.82 2.36
N GLU A 257 1.29 4.19 1.09
CA GLU A 257 0.62 5.35 0.50
C GLU A 257 -0.86 5.06 0.10
N GLY A 258 -1.26 3.80 0.18
CA GLY A 258 -2.64 3.32 0.03
C GLY A 258 -2.85 2.05 0.85
N THR A 259 -3.76 1.18 0.40
CA THR A 259 -3.77 -0.21 0.89
C THR A 259 -2.46 -0.88 0.50
N CYS A 260 -1.85 -1.68 1.38
CA CYS A 260 -0.60 -2.37 1.10
C CYS A 260 -0.55 -3.73 1.79
N THR A 261 0.37 -4.59 1.37
CA THR A 261 0.71 -5.82 2.09
C THR A 261 2.17 -5.78 2.53
N ILE A 262 2.40 -6.01 3.81
CA ILE A 262 3.71 -6.22 4.42
C ILE A 262 3.71 -7.67 4.88
N ARG A 263 4.52 -8.53 4.23
CA ARG A 263 4.49 -9.97 4.47
C ARG A 263 5.87 -10.50 4.84
N ASN A 264 6.00 -11.15 5.99
CA ASN A 264 7.27 -11.71 6.44
C ASN A 264 8.41 -10.67 6.39
N VAL A 265 8.13 -9.49 6.93
CA VAL A 265 9.10 -8.38 7.02
C VAL A 265 9.55 -8.25 8.47
N TRP A 266 10.85 -8.02 8.66
CA TRP A 266 11.50 -8.07 9.97
C TRP A 266 12.30 -6.80 10.25
N TRP A 267 12.06 -6.13 11.37
CA TRP A 267 12.78 -4.92 11.77
C TRP A 267 13.74 -5.24 12.89
N ASN A 268 15.05 -5.25 12.60
CA ASN A 268 16.08 -5.53 13.60
C ASN A 268 16.14 -4.46 14.70
N ASP A 269 15.70 -3.25 14.36
CA ASP A 269 15.65 -2.07 15.21
C ASP A 269 14.58 -1.15 14.60
N ILE A 270 13.58 -0.78 15.39
CA ILE A 270 12.57 0.19 14.92
C ILE A 270 13.22 1.57 15.00
N GLY A 271 13.15 2.33 13.89
CA GLY A 271 13.56 3.73 13.87
C GLY A 271 12.50 4.59 14.58
N GLU A 272 11.90 5.53 13.86
CA GLU A 272 10.72 6.25 14.38
C GLU A 272 9.54 5.27 14.54
N ASP A 273 9.02 4.76 13.41
CA ASP A 273 7.99 3.73 13.35
C ASP A 273 8.47 2.53 12.51
N ALA A 274 7.91 1.34 12.74
CA ALA A 274 8.20 0.21 11.85
C ALA A 274 7.48 0.38 10.51
N ALA A 275 6.20 0.74 10.55
CA ALA A 275 5.46 1.12 9.35
C ALA A 275 4.35 2.14 9.63
N THR A 276 4.13 3.01 8.63
CA THR A 276 3.18 4.11 8.67
C THR A 276 2.16 3.99 7.52
N PHE A 277 0.89 3.83 7.87
CA PHE A 277 -0.23 3.68 6.94
C PHE A 277 -0.90 5.03 6.66
N LYS A 278 -0.75 5.54 5.44
CA LYS A 278 -1.10 6.92 5.05
C LYS A 278 -2.29 7.01 4.09
N GLY A 279 -2.70 5.88 3.50
CA GLY A 279 -3.78 5.82 2.52
C GLY A 279 -5.12 6.37 3.03
N THR A 280 -5.78 7.17 2.19
CA THR A 280 -7.08 7.81 2.51
C THR A 280 -8.24 7.28 1.67
N GLY A 281 -7.98 6.28 0.82
CA GLY A 281 -8.98 5.64 -0.04
C GLY A 281 -9.83 4.55 0.65
N GLY A 282 -9.66 4.35 1.96
CA GLY A 282 -10.27 3.24 2.71
C GLY A 282 -9.60 1.90 2.41
N GLY A 283 -10.37 0.82 2.56
CA GLY A 283 -9.88 -0.55 2.33
C GLY A 283 -9.11 -1.15 3.51
N THR A 284 -8.29 -2.17 3.25
CA THR A 284 -7.50 -2.87 4.27
C THR A 284 -6.04 -3.00 3.84
N SER A 285 -5.13 -2.56 4.70
CA SER A 285 -3.71 -2.90 4.63
C SER A 285 -3.43 -4.12 5.51
N TYR A 286 -2.47 -4.94 5.11
CA TYR A 286 -2.17 -6.22 5.75
C TYR A 286 -0.73 -6.26 6.24
N VAL A 287 -0.55 -6.69 7.49
CA VAL A 287 0.72 -7.14 8.05
C VAL A 287 0.57 -8.63 8.34
N ILE A 288 1.37 -9.46 7.66
CA ILE A 288 1.23 -10.92 7.66
C ILE A 288 2.56 -11.58 8.01
N GLY A 289 2.66 -12.17 9.18
CA GLY A 289 3.90 -12.71 9.70
C GLY A 289 4.94 -11.61 9.98
N GLY A 290 6.20 -12.00 10.14
CA GLY A 290 7.28 -11.06 10.41
C GLY A 290 7.43 -10.69 11.89
N GLY A 291 8.28 -9.71 12.16
CA GLY A 291 8.45 -9.22 13.51
C GLY A 291 9.27 -7.94 13.62
N ALA A 292 9.19 -7.27 14.77
CA ALA A 292 9.95 -6.06 15.04
C ALA A 292 10.44 -6.04 16.48
N ARG A 293 11.50 -5.28 16.73
CA ARG A 293 12.06 -5.11 18.08
C ARG A 293 12.69 -3.74 18.27
N ASN A 294 12.93 -3.40 19.53
CA ASN A 294 13.62 -2.17 19.96
C ASN A 294 12.90 -0.87 19.52
N GLY A 295 11.57 -0.82 19.58
CA GLY A 295 10.82 0.43 19.42
C GLY A 295 10.79 1.25 20.69
N SER A 296 10.67 2.57 20.52
CA SER A 296 10.53 3.50 21.66
C SER A 296 9.07 3.84 21.95
N ASP A 297 8.27 4.19 20.93
CA ASP A 297 6.86 4.58 21.13
C ASP A 297 5.88 3.65 20.43
N LYS A 298 5.86 3.62 19.09
CA LYS A 298 4.82 2.94 18.31
C LYS A 298 5.44 2.11 17.19
N THR A 299 4.95 0.89 17.00
CA THR A 299 5.40 0.00 15.92
C THR A 299 4.66 0.31 14.63
N PHE A 300 3.33 0.40 14.69
CA PHE A 300 2.48 0.69 13.54
C PHE A 300 1.68 1.97 13.74
N GLN A 301 1.95 2.96 12.90
CA GLN A 301 1.25 4.23 12.90
C GLN A 301 0.19 4.27 11.80
N HIS A 302 -1.04 4.65 12.12
CA HIS A 302 -2.12 4.76 11.14
C HIS A 302 -2.61 6.21 11.04
N ASN A 303 -2.10 6.90 10.02
CA ASN A 303 -2.40 8.29 9.72
C ASN A 303 -3.63 8.43 8.80
N GLY A 304 -3.80 7.49 7.86
CA GLY A 304 -4.90 7.43 6.90
C GLY A 304 -6.24 6.95 7.46
N ASN A 305 -7.11 6.42 6.61
CA ASN A 305 -8.40 5.81 6.98
C ASN A 305 -8.45 4.32 6.58
N GLY A 306 -9.53 3.63 6.97
CA GLY A 306 -9.73 2.22 6.64
C GLY A 306 -9.22 1.28 7.73
N THR A 307 -8.73 0.11 7.34
CA THR A 307 -8.35 -0.97 8.28
C THR A 307 -6.89 -1.37 8.15
N VAL A 308 -6.21 -1.60 9.26
CA VAL A 308 -4.93 -2.33 9.31
C VAL A 308 -5.18 -3.71 9.92
N ASN A 309 -4.86 -4.78 9.19
CA ASN A 309 -4.99 -6.16 9.65
C ASN A 309 -3.62 -6.75 9.94
N ILE A 310 -3.33 -7.03 11.21
CA ILE A 310 -2.06 -7.51 11.74
C ILE A 310 -2.25 -8.96 12.16
N SER A 311 -1.54 -9.88 11.51
CA SER A 311 -1.68 -11.30 11.75
C SER A 311 -0.34 -12.03 11.80
N GLY A 312 -0.16 -12.94 12.77
CA GLY A 312 1.06 -13.76 12.86
C GLY A 312 2.34 -12.99 13.20
N PHE A 313 2.24 -11.77 13.72
CA PHE A 313 3.38 -10.88 13.95
C PHE A 313 4.03 -11.12 15.32
N TYR A 314 5.35 -10.99 15.39
CA TYR A 314 6.11 -10.99 16.64
C TYR A 314 6.64 -9.59 16.98
N LEU A 315 6.35 -9.09 18.17
CA LEU A 315 6.90 -7.82 18.67
C LEU A 315 7.68 -8.01 19.96
N ASN A 316 8.90 -7.48 20.01
CA ASN A 316 9.75 -7.54 21.20
C ASN A 316 10.32 -6.15 21.57
N GLY A 317 9.70 -5.47 22.54
CA GLY A 317 10.14 -4.13 22.96
C GLY A 317 9.59 -3.02 22.06
N SER A 318 8.53 -2.36 22.51
CA SER A 318 7.95 -1.12 21.94
C SER A 318 6.85 -0.63 22.88
N GLY A 319 6.56 0.67 22.92
CA GLY A 319 5.42 1.16 23.71
C GLY A 319 4.09 0.58 23.23
N LYS A 320 3.81 0.66 21.92
CA LYS A 320 2.51 0.29 21.33
C LYS A 320 2.69 -0.52 20.06
N LEU A 321 1.94 -1.61 19.88
CA LEU A 321 1.91 -2.32 18.61
C LEU A 321 1.23 -1.49 17.52
N TYR A 322 0.08 -0.87 17.80
CA TYR A 322 -0.69 -0.05 16.86
C TYR A 322 -1.21 1.24 17.49
N ARG A 323 -1.11 2.35 16.76
CA ARG A 323 -1.71 3.64 17.13
C ARG A 323 -2.43 4.28 15.93
N GLY A 324 -3.71 4.58 16.10
CA GLY A 324 -4.43 5.46 15.18
C GLY A 324 -4.11 6.92 15.48
N CYS A 325 -3.62 7.69 14.51
CA CYS A 325 -3.16 9.05 14.77
C CYS A 325 -4.23 9.91 15.46
N GLY A 326 -3.90 10.49 16.62
CA GLY A 326 -4.86 11.20 17.47
C GLY A 326 -4.92 12.72 17.27
N ASN A 327 -3.91 13.32 16.63
CA ASN A 327 -3.78 14.77 16.42
C ASN A 327 -3.21 15.10 15.03
N CYS A 328 -3.45 14.22 14.05
CA CYS A 328 -3.08 14.48 12.66
C CYS A 328 -3.82 15.71 12.10
N THR A 329 -3.26 16.30 11.04
CA THR A 329 -3.88 17.43 10.32
C THR A 329 -5.32 17.12 9.90
N SER A 330 -5.60 15.86 9.54
CA SER A 330 -6.94 15.38 9.24
C SER A 330 -7.34 14.26 10.20
N SER A 331 -8.58 14.30 10.67
CA SER A 331 -9.20 13.28 11.50
C SER A 331 -9.88 12.25 10.61
N TYR A 332 -9.65 10.97 10.90
CA TYR A 332 -10.27 9.86 10.18
C TYR A 332 -10.80 8.82 11.17
N THR A 333 -11.81 8.10 10.73
CA THR A 333 -12.22 6.84 11.35
C THR A 333 -11.30 5.71 10.88
N ARG A 334 -10.73 4.98 11.83
CA ARG A 334 -9.71 3.95 11.61
C ARG A 334 -10.05 2.66 12.32
N HIS A 335 -9.68 1.55 11.71
CA HIS A 335 -9.91 0.23 12.29
C HIS A 335 -8.61 -0.57 12.34
N VAL A 336 -8.47 -1.40 13.37
CA VAL A 336 -7.39 -2.38 13.46
C VAL A 336 -7.96 -3.75 13.77
N LYS A 337 -7.41 -4.77 13.12
CA LYS A 337 -7.63 -6.17 13.44
C LYS A 337 -6.29 -6.76 13.84
N ILE A 338 -6.20 -7.33 15.03
CA ILE A 338 -4.99 -7.92 15.59
C ILE A 338 -5.31 -9.36 15.91
N ASP A 339 -4.57 -10.28 15.29
CA ASP A 339 -4.91 -11.69 15.37
C ASP A 339 -3.68 -12.60 15.37
N ASN A 340 -3.61 -13.59 16.25
CA ASN A 340 -2.49 -14.54 16.30
C ASN A 340 -1.12 -13.82 16.41
N VAL A 341 -0.98 -12.88 17.34
CA VAL A 341 0.27 -12.13 17.56
C VAL A 341 0.96 -12.58 18.84
N LEU A 342 2.29 -12.57 18.81
CA LEU A 342 3.13 -12.77 19.99
C LEU A 342 3.78 -11.44 20.33
N VAL A 343 3.58 -10.96 21.55
CA VAL A 343 4.17 -9.71 22.03
C VAL A 343 4.98 -9.98 23.29
N ASN A 344 6.11 -9.31 23.42
CA ASN A 344 6.98 -9.39 24.57
C ASN A 344 7.48 -8.00 24.93
N ASN A 345 7.33 -7.61 26.20
CA ASN A 345 7.78 -6.32 26.72
C ASN A 345 7.19 -5.12 25.95
N ILE A 346 5.87 -5.00 25.94
CA ILE A 346 5.16 -3.84 25.37
C ILE A 346 4.13 -3.30 26.36
N ASP A 347 3.74 -2.03 26.23
CA ASP A 347 2.74 -1.44 27.13
C ASP A 347 1.30 -1.65 26.62
N MET A 348 1.09 -1.58 25.29
CA MET A 348 -0.25 -1.58 24.69
C MET A 348 -0.32 -2.26 23.32
N LEU A 349 -1.38 -3.01 23.03
CA LEU A 349 -1.62 -3.54 21.68
C LEU A 349 -2.18 -2.47 20.74
N ALA A 350 -3.31 -1.85 21.10
CA ALA A 350 -3.98 -0.88 20.23
C ALA A 350 -4.40 0.38 20.98
N GLY A 351 -3.97 1.54 20.48
CA GLY A 351 -4.46 2.86 20.89
C GLY A 351 -5.41 3.47 19.84
N ILE A 352 -6.71 3.56 20.16
CA ILE A 352 -7.77 4.02 19.24
C ILE A 352 -8.42 5.33 19.70
N ASN A 353 -8.93 6.15 18.76
CA ASN A 353 -9.66 7.38 19.07
C ASN A 353 -11.18 7.12 19.02
N SER A 354 -11.78 6.79 20.16
CA SER A 354 -13.16 6.27 20.19
C SER A 354 -14.20 7.31 19.77
N ASN A 355 -13.94 8.60 20.00
CA ASN A 355 -14.79 9.71 19.57
C ASN A 355 -14.85 9.89 18.05
N TRP A 356 -13.92 9.31 17.28
CA TRP A 356 -13.96 9.29 15.82
C TRP A 356 -14.49 7.98 15.24
N GLY A 357 -15.02 7.10 16.09
CA GLY A 357 -15.57 5.81 15.69
C GLY A 357 -14.52 4.74 15.42
N ASP A 358 -13.27 4.93 15.87
CA ASP A 358 -12.21 3.95 15.68
C ASP A 358 -12.59 2.60 16.33
N THR A 359 -12.16 1.48 15.74
CA THR A 359 -12.39 0.16 16.33
C THR A 359 -11.13 -0.69 16.35
N ALA A 360 -10.97 -1.51 17.37
CA ALA A 360 -9.95 -2.54 17.47
C ALA A 360 -10.64 -3.89 17.70
N THR A 361 -10.41 -4.84 16.81
CA THR A 361 -10.77 -6.25 17.00
C THR A 361 -9.50 -7.02 17.34
N ILE A 362 -9.44 -7.67 18.49
CA ILE A 362 -8.22 -8.33 18.97
C ILE A 362 -8.56 -9.77 19.37
N THR A 363 -7.87 -10.73 18.75
CA THR A 363 -8.05 -12.16 19.00
C THR A 363 -6.70 -12.87 19.10
N ARG A 364 -6.62 -13.96 19.87
CA ARG A 364 -5.46 -14.88 19.89
C ARG A 364 -4.11 -14.18 20.09
N VAL A 365 -3.98 -13.39 21.14
CA VAL A 365 -2.71 -12.75 21.53
C VAL A 365 -1.99 -13.63 22.55
N THR A 366 -0.68 -13.80 22.38
CA THR A 366 0.19 -14.28 23.46
C THR A 366 1.06 -13.13 23.94
N ALA A 367 0.99 -12.79 25.22
CA ALA A 367 1.77 -11.72 25.85
C ALA A 367 2.78 -12.32 26.82
N ILE A 368 4.06 -12.05 26.59
CA ILE A 368 5.18 -12.46 27.46
C ILE A 368 5.62 -11.24 28.27
N GLY A 369 5.90 -11.47 29.55
CA GLY A 369 6.56 -10.47 30.40
C GLY A 369 5.62 -9.55 31.17
N GLY A 370 4.32 -9.89 31.27
CA GLY A 370 3.38 -9.24 32.17
C GLY A 370 2.07 -8.79 31.53
N THR A 371 1.28 -8.04 32.31
CA THR A 371 0.00 -7.48 31.86
C THR A 371 0.23 -6.34 30.87
N ILE A 372 -0.58 -6.28 29.83
CA ILE A 372 -0.55 -5.23 28.80
C ILE A 372 -1.94 -4.58 28.68
N VAL A 373 -2.00 -3.34 28.20
CA VAL A 373 -3.27 -2.73 27.82
C VAL A 373 -3.68 -3.28 26.45
N ALA A 374 -4.77 -4.04 26.39
CA ALA A 374 -5.19 -4.65 25.13
C ALA A 374 -5.77 -3.60 24.17
N CYS A 375 -6.70 -2.77 24.64
CA CYS A 375 -7.32 -1.74 23.82
C CYS A 375 -7.45 -0.43 24.60
N GLY A 376 -6.51 0.48 24.38
CA GLY A 376 -6.53 1.81 24.97
C GLY A 376 -7.39 2.78 24.17
N LYS A 377 -8.32 3.45 24.85
CA LYS A 377 -9.18 4.48 24.24
C LYS A 377 -8.62 5.87 24.50
N TYR A 378 -8.65 6.68 23.46
CA TYR A 378 -8.25 8.08 23.47
C TYR A 378 -9.39 8.96 22.94
N THR A 379 -9.37 10.23 23.33
CA THR A 379 -10.11 11.29 22.64
C THR A 379 -9.17 11.91 21.61
N GLY A 380 -9.42 11.64 20.33
CA GLY A 380 -8.73 12.30 19.22
C GLY A 380 -9.12 13.78 19.14
N VAL A 381 -8.16 14.61 18.74
CA VAL A 381 -8.24 16.08 18.74
C VAL A 381 -7.69 16.64 17.43
N ALA A 382 -7.93 17.93 17.17
CA ALA A 382 -7.31 18.61 16.04
C ALA A 382 -5.79 18.74 16.24
N LYS A 383 -5.06 18.92 15.14
CA LYS A 383 -3.60 19.15 15.17
C LYS A 383 -3.24 20.34 16.07
N GLY A 384 -2.18 20.16 16.86
CA GLY A 384 -1.71 21.15 17.85
C GLY A 384 -2.28 20.96 19.25
N SER A 385 -3.16 19.97 19.46
CA SER A 385 -3.60 19.51 20.78
C SER A 385 -3.15 18.08 21.04
N GLU A 386 -3.04 17.71 22.32
CA GLU A 386 -2.63 16.37 22.72
C GLU A 386 -3.83 15.45 22.95
N PRO A 387 -3.89 14.25 22.32
CA PRO A 387 -4.96 13.29 22.55
C PRO A 387 -4.97 12.79 23.99
N LYS A 388 -6.14 12.82 24.64
CA LYS A 388 -6.26 12.38 26.03
C LYS A 388 -6.59 10.89 26.11
N TYR A 389 -5.81 10.13 26.88
CA TYR A 389 -6.17 8.76 27.26
C TYR A 389 -7.39 8.76 28.20
N ILE A 390 -8.38 7.92 27.90
CA ILE A 390 -9.64 7.85 28.65
C ILE A 390 -9.91 6.46 29.24
N GLY A 391 -8.94 5.55 29.18
CA GLY A 391 -9.00 4.24 29.81
C GLY A 391 -8.96 3.07 28.82
N GLU A 392 -8.89 1.86 29.37
CA GLU A 392 -8.93 0.62 28.61
C GLU A 392 -10.39 0.21 28.31
N GLY A 393 -10.61 -0.41 27.15
CA GLY A 393 -11.89 -0.99 26.76
C GLY A 393 -11.83 -2.52 26.62
N TRP A 394 -12.93 -3.17 27.01
CA TRP A 394 -13.11 -4.63 26.91
C TRP A 394 -14.54 -4.91 26.45
N ASN A 395 -14.67 -5.71 25.37
CA ASN A 395 -15.94 -6.11 24.78
C ASN A 395 -16.97 -4.97 24.66
N ASP A 396 -16.54 -3.84 24.13
CA ASP A 396 -17.40 -2.68 23.87
C ASP A 396 -17.48 -2.36 22.36
N ALA A 397 -18.20 -1.29 22.00
CA ALA A 397 -18.42 -0.92 20.60
C ALA A 397 -17.13 -0.64 19.82
N ASN A 398 -16.12 -0.07 20.49
CA ASN A 398 -14.84 0.30 19.90
C ASN A 398 -13.78 -0.79 20.13
N CYS A 399 -13.72 -1.36 21.33
CA CYS A 399 -12.77 -2.38 21.76
C CYS A 399 -13.42 -3.77 21.76
N LYS A 400 -13.33 -4.45 20.62
CA LYS A 400 -13.85 -5.80 20.39
C LYS A 400 -12.81 -6.85 20.78
N VAL A 401 -12.62 -7.00 22.09
CA VAL A 401 -11.65 -7.90 22.70
C VAL A 401 -12.19 -8.45 24.03
N ASN A 402 -12.05 -9.76 24.26
CA ASN A 402 -12.34 -10.39 25.53
C ASN A 402 -11.04 -10.74 26.27
N LYS A 403 -11.11 -10.90 27.59
CA LYS A 403 -9.94 -11.34 28.36
C LYS A 403 -9.38 -12.68 27.88
N SER A 404 -10.26 -13.58 27.42
CA SER A 404 -9.88 -14.88 26.85
C SER A 404 -9.12 -14.79 25.53
N ASP A 405 -9.16 -13.65 24.85
CA ASP A 405 -8.40 -13.43 23.62
C ASP A 405 -6.91 -13.18 23.90
N ILE A 406 -6.53 -12.94 25.16
CA ILE A 406 -5.15 -12.69 25.60
C ILE A 406 -4.68 -13.84 26.49
N THR A 407 -3.62 -14.50 26.08
CA THR A 407 -2.90 -15.50 26.88
C THR A 407 -1.62 -14.89 27.42
N TYR A 408 -1.52 -14.77 28.74
CA TYR A 408 -0.29 -14.34 29.41
C TYR A 408 0.63 -15.53 29.66
N ARG A 409 1.93 -15.37 29.41
CA ARG A 409 2.96 -16.40 29.62
C ARG A 409 4.17 -15.88 30.39
#